data_AF-A0A660SNT6-F1
#
_entry.id   AF-A0A660SNT6-F1
#
_cell.length_a   1.000
_cell.length_b   1.000
_cell.length_c   1.000
_cell.angle_alpha   90.00
_cell.angle_beta   90.00
_cell.angle_gamma   90.00
#
_symmetry.space_group_name_H-M   'P 1'
#
loop_
_entity.id
_entity.type
_entity.pdbx_description
1 polymer ?
#
loop_
_entity_poly.entity_id
_entity_poly.type
_entity_poly.pdbx_seq_one_letter_code
_entity_poly.pdbx_strand_id
1 'polypeptide(L)'
;MVRFILILLPFLLVAQQPTAVMAPPLGLEKPVVTEEYVLMPGDYILVTVSGPTAYAYSGYVSPEGKFAIMVPTKEFPSTIPGQTESIFDFVDAVSIWGLKIKEAEKRLEETFRKYYKRPKVKITLVTLRQFIVYITGEVNNPGIAYASPVTRVSELIDSVEGFAPLGSRARVRVIRKDTIIIANIEKFENSGDLSANPIVKDGDVIYVPPMERKVFVRGAVFGRGEYKLLTAEMTGERQRISEGIYELLPGERISDIIRKAGGPTPWADLAATYILRKTSSGEVKINIDLKQALLGDTLFDPLLEDGDIVIVPVIAAEVYVEGEVTSPGAFDYQPGLTASDYIGMAGGPTDVANLKKASIYRKGERITYNSDLVIEPGDKIYVPRQMLKFWQDYLTIGQVLTTITLSWLTYIAVRR
;
A
#
# COMPACT_ATOMS: atom_id res chain seq x y z
N MET A 1 -38.23 -35.85 -54.84
CA MET A 1 -37.05 -36.01 -53.95
C MET A 1 -36.02 -34.96 -54.38
N VAL A 2 -36.11 -33.76 -53.80
CA VAL A 2 -35.22 -32.62 -54.15
C VAL A 2 -34.08 -32.61 -53.14
N ARG A 3 -32.84 -32.82 -53.60
CA ARG A 3 -31.62 -32.78 -52.79
C ARG A 3 -31.14 -31.34 -52.68
N PHE A 4 -31.22 -30.76 -51.49
CA PHE A 4 -30.51 -29.52 -51.15
C PHE A 4 -29.02 -29.82 -50.98
N ILE A 5 -28.19 -29.13 -51.75
CA ILE A 5 -26.73 -29.09 -51.59
C ILE A 5 -26.43 -27.98 -50.59
N LEU A 6 -26.00 -28.34 -49.38
CA LEU A 6 -25.44 -27.40 -48.41
C LEU A 6 -24.01 -27.04 -48.86
N ILE A 7 -23.79 -25.78 -49.24
CA ILE A 7 -22.47 -25.20 -49.45
C ILE A 7 -21.99 -24.66 -48.10
N LEU A 8 -21.00 -25.32 -47.51
CA LEU A 8 -20.28 -24.86 -46.32
C LEU A 8 -19.22 -23.83 -46.74
N LEU A 9 -19.44 -22.56 -46.40
CA LEU A 9 -18.45 -21.48 -46.46
C LEU A 9 -17.45 -21.66 -45.31
N PRO A 10 -16.12 -21.64 -45.54
CA PRO A 10 -15.15 -21.70 -44.45
C PRO A 10 -15.07 -20.32 -43.79
N PHE A 11 -15.38 -20.28 -42.49
CA PHE A 11 -15.06 -19.14 -41.63
C PHE A 11 -13.53 -18.99 -41.57
N LEU A 12 -13.00 -17.88 -42.07
CA LEU A 12 -11.61 -17.47 -41.87
C LEU A 12 -11.44 -17.15 -40.37
N LEU A 13 -10.78 -18.06 -39.65
CA LEU A 13 -10.33 -17.82 -38.29
C LEU A 13 -9.14 -16.84 -38.36
N VAL A 14 -9.42 -15.54 -38.21
CA VAL A 14 -8.35 -14.57 -37.96
C VAL A 14 -7.78 -14.89 -36.58
N ALA A 15 -6.62 -15.55 -36.55
CA ALA A 15 -5.83 -15.69 -35.35
C ALA A 15 -5.48 -14.28 -34.86
N GLN A 16 -6.18 -13.81 -33.82
CA GLN A 16 -5.74 -12.65 -33.06
C GLN A 16 -4.37 -13.01 -32.49
N GLN A 17 -3.31 -12.37 -33.00
CA GLN A 17 -2.01 -12.41 -32.35
C GLN A 17 -2.24 -11.97 -30.90
N PRO A 18 -1.70 -12.69 -29.89
CA PRO A 18 -1.82 -12.25 -28.51
C PRO A 18 -1.26 -10.84 -28.44
N THR A 19 -2.10 -9.87 -28.06
CA THR A 19 -1.62 -8.53 -27.72
C THR A 19 -0.55 -8.72 -26.67
N ALA A 20 0.70 -8.50 -27.06
CA ALA A 20 1.81 -8.51 -26.14
C ALA A 20 1.44 -7.53 -25.03
N VAL A 21 1.15 -8.05 -23.85
CA VAL A 21 1.01 -7.24 -22.66
C VAL A 21 2.40 -6.63 -22.48
N MET A 22 2.57 -5.39 -22.95
CA MET A 22 3.80 -4.65 -22.70
C MET A 22 3.99 -4.68 -21.19
N ALA A 23 5.05 -5.35 -20.75
CA ALA A 23 5.49 -5.23 -19.37
C ALA A 23 5.54 -3.73 -19.05
N PRO A 24 5.06 -3.30 -17.87
CA PRO A 24 5.10 -1.89 -17.51
C PRO A 24 6.54 -1.38 -17.72
N PRO A 25 6.71 -0.15 -18.23
CA PRO A 25 8.03 0.39 -18.45
C PRO A 25 8.83 0.32 -17.13
N LEU A 26 10.09 -0.11 -17.21
CA LEU A 26 10.97 -0.14 -16.05
C LEU A 26 10.98 1.23 -15.38
N GLY A 27 10.63 1.27 -14.10
CA GLY A 27 10.74 2.48 -13.29
C GLY A 27 12.22 2.81 -13.11
N LEU A 28 12.68 3.89 -13.72
CA LEU A 28 14.06 4.37 -13.58
C LEU A 28 14.10 5.52 -12.56
N GLU A 29 14.95 5.41 -11.54
CA GLU A 29 15.19 6.51 -10.61
C GLU A 29 15.92 7.68 -11.26
N LYS A 30 16.81 7.36 -12.20
CA LYS A 30 17.56 8.30 -13.00
C LYS A 30 17.85 7.70 -14.37
N PRO A 31 18.08 8.52 -15.41
CA PRO A 31 18.53 8.02 -16.69
C PRO A 31 19.79 7.16 -16.53
N VAL A 32 19.85 6.05 -17.27
CA VAL A 32 21.07 5.23 -17.34
C VAL A 32 22.15 6.08 -18.01
N VAL A 33 23.20 6.41 -17.25
CA VAL A 33 24.31 7.22 -17.76
C VAL A 33 25.13 6.34 -18.70
N THR A 34 25.00 6.60 -20.00
CA THR A 34 25.61 5.83 -21.09
C THR A 34 27.12 5.67 -20.88
N GLU A 35 27.81 6.68 -20.35
CA GLU A 35 29.26 6.64 -20.08
C GLU A 35 29.69 5.60 -19.04
N GLU A 36 28.83 5.28 -18.09
CA GLU A 36 29.16 4.42 -16.95
C GLU A 36 28.59 3.02 -17.11
N TYR A 37 27.59 2.86 -17.98
CA TYR A 37 26.97 1.56 -18.25
C TYR A 37 27.96 0.62 -18.94
N VAL A 38 28.10 -0.57 -18.35
CA VAL A 38 28.93 -1.65 -18.86
C VAL A 38 28.04 -2.64 -19.60
N LEU A 39 28.28 -2.81 -20.89
CA LEU A 39 27.53 -3.73 -21.75
C LEU A 39 27.81 -5.17 -21.37
N MET A 40 26.77 -5.98 -21.39
CA MET A 40 26.82 -7.38 -21.00
C MET A 40 25.87 -8.21 -21.87
N PRO A 41 26.02 -9.55 -21.88
CA PRO A 41 25.10 -10.42 -22.61
C PRO A 41 23.63 -10.17 -22.25
N GLY A 42 22.76 -10.17 -23.28
CA GLY A 42 21.34 -9.89 -23.15
C GLY A 42 20.93 -8.43 -23.27
N ASP A 43 21.88 -7.47 -23.27
CA ASP A 43 21.55 -6.07 -23.55
C ASP A 43 21.07 -5.90 -24.99
N TYR A 44 19.99 -5.16 -25.19
CA TYR A 44 19.49 -4.80 -26.52
C TYR A 44 19.95 -3.40 -26.86
N ILE A 45 20.76 -3.28 -27.91
CA ILE A 45 21.34 -2.01 -28.32
C ILE A 45 20.97 -1.68 -29.75
N LEU A 46 20.82 -0.39 -30.02
CA LEU A 46 20.74 0.19 -31.35
C LEU A 46 22.11 0.74 -31.70
N VAL A 47 22.66 0.25 -32.81
CA VAL A 47 23.94 0.71 -33.36
C VAL A 47 23.65 1.56 -34.58
N THR A 48 24.03 2.83 -34.51
CA THR A 48 23.96 3.78 -35.61
C THR A 48 25.36 3.93 -36.20
N VAL A 49 25.50 3.59 -37.48
CA VAL A 49 26.73 3.77 -38.24
C VAL A 49 26.55 4.96 -39.17
N SER A 50 27.42 5.94 -39.07
CA SER A 50 27.38 7.16 -39.88
C SER A 50 28.72 7.42 -40.58
N GLY A 51 28.64 8.01 -41.78
CA GLY A 51 29.78 8.20 -42.68
C GLY A 51 29.26 8.58 -44.08
N PRO A 52 29.81 8.00 -45.16
CA PRO A 52 29.27 8.17 -46.52
C PRO A 52 27.83 7.65 -46.68
N THR A 53 27.47 6.63 -45.90
CA THR A 53 26.11 6.12 -45.74
C THR A 53 25.74 6.12 -44.26
N ALA A 54 24.46 6.32 -43.95
CA ALA A 54 23.96 6.32 -42.58
C ALA A 54 22.84 5.29 -42.46
N TYR A 55 23.01 4.35 -41.53
CA TYR A 55 22.01 3.34 -41.21
C TYR A 55 22.09 3.00 -39.73
N ALA A 56 21.02 2.40 -39.22
CA ALA A 56 20.98 1.90 -37.87
C ALA A 56 20.34 0.52 -37.86
N TYR A 57 20.83 -0.34 -36.96
CA TYR A 57 20.23 -1.64 -36.72
C TYR A 57 20.33 -1.95 -35.23
N SER A 58 19.40 -2.75 -34.76
CA SER A 58 19.37 -3.16 -33.35
C SER A 58 19.60 -4.65 -33.22
N GLY A 59 20.11 -5.05 -32.07
CA GLY A 59 20.42 -6.44 -31.79
C GLY A 59 20.78 -6.65 -30.33
N TYR A 60 20.78 -7.92 -29.94
CA TYR A 60 21.25 -8.31 -28.61
C TYR A 60 22.76 -8.48 -28.61
N VAL A 61 23.39 -8.14 -27.49
CA VAL A 61 24.70 -8.70 -27.15
C VAL A 61 24.49 -10.19 -26.88
N SER A 62 25.12 -11.05 -27.70
CA SER A 62 24.95 -12.50 -27.65
C SER A 62 25.41 -13.08 -26.29
N PRO A 63 25.00 -14.32 -25.95
CA PRO A 63 25.50 -15.02 -24.76
C PRO A 63 27.03 -15.12 -24.69
N GLU A 64 27.72 -15.17 -25.83
CA GLU A 64 29.19 -15.14 -25.92
C GLU A 64 29.80 -13.73 -25.74
N GLY A 65 28.96 -12.73 -25.46
CA GLY A 65 29.37 -11.35 -25.26
C GLY A 65 29.75 -10.62 -26.56
N LYS A 66 29.22 -11.07 -27.70
CA LYS A 66 29.51 -10.49 -29.02
C LYS A 66 28.31 -9.75 -29.58
N PHE A 67 28.59 -8.76 -30.42
CA PHE A 67 27.59 -8.05 -31.20
C PHE A 67 27.80 -8.31 -32.69
N ALA A 68 26.71 -8.62 -33.38
CA ALA A 68 26.71 -8.90 -34.81
C ALA A 68 27.00 -7.62 -35.60
N ILE A 69 27.94 -7.69 -36.54
CA ILE A 69 28.20 -6.62 -37.50
C ILE A 69 27.31 -6.86 -38.71
N MET A 70 26.34 -5.98 -38.89
CA MET A 70 25.40 -6.00 -40.00
C MET A 70 25.75 -4.88 -40.99
N VAL A 71 25.85 -5.23 -42.27
CA VAL A 71 26.16 -4.29 -43.35
C VAL A 71 25.02 -4.33 -44.38
N PRO A 72 24.42 -3.18 -44.75
CA PRO A 72 23.40 -3.13 -45.79
C PRO A 72 24.03 -3.49 -47.14
N THR A 73 23.45 -4.47 -47.83
CA THR A 73 23.96 -4.95 -49.13
C THR A 73 23.00 -4.70 -50.28
N LYS A 74 21.70 -4.57 -50.01
CA LYS A 74 20.70 -4.19 -51.02
C LYS A 74 19.65 -3.26 -50.42
N GLU A 75 19.23 -2.29 -51.21
CA GLU A 75 18.16 -1.34 -50.88
C GLU A 75 16.98 -1.54 -51.82
N PHE A 76 15.76 -1.53 -51.29
CA PHE A 76 14.52 -1.65 -52.07
C PHE A 76 13.51 -0.60 -51.62
N PRO A 77 12.67 -0.09 -52.53
CA PRO A 77 11.61 0.84 -52.16
C PRO A 77 10.64 0.14 -51.19
N SER A 78 10.42 0.75 -50.02
CA SER A 78 9.47 0.21 -49.06
C SER A 78 8.03 0.40 -49.56
N THR A 79 7.08 -0.31 -48.94
CA THR A 79 5.65 -0.11 -49.20
C THR A 79 5.12 1.24 -48.68
N ILE A 80 5.92 1.97 -47.88
CA ILE A 80 5.61 3.29 -47.37
C ILE A 80 6.27 4.35 -48.28
N PRO A 81 5.50 5.28 -48.87
CA PRO A 81 6.07 6.30 -49.76
C PRO A 81 7.19 7.10 -49.08
N GLY A 82 8.36 7.14 -49.72
CA GLY A 82 9.52 7.89 -49.23
C GLY A 82 10.44 7.14 -48.25
N GLN A 83 10.18 5.87 -47.96
CA GLN A 83 11.09 5.01 -47.19
C GLN A 83 11.75 3.93 -48.06
N THR A 84 12.99 3.59 -47.73
CA THR A 84 13.79 2.53 -48.35
C THR A 84 14.04 1.45 -47.31
N GLU A 85 13.75 0.20 -47.64
CA GLU A 85 14.13 -0.95 -46.82
C GLU A 85 15.50 -1.47 -47.24
N SER A 86 16.34 -1.80 -46.26
CA SER A 86 17.67 -2.35 -46.48
C SER A 86 17.71 -3.82 -46.06
N ILE A 87 18.27 -4.67 -46.93
CA ILE A 87 18.68 -6.02 -46.56
C ILE A 87 20.09 -5.93 -45.97
N PHE A 88 20.24 -6.52 -44.78
CA PHE A 88 21.50 -6.56 -44.05
C PHE A 88 22.11 -7.96 -44.12
N ASP A 89 23.40 -8.02 -44.45
CA ASP A 89 24.18 -9.24 -44.34
C ASP A 89 25.00 -9.24 -43.04
N PHE A 90 25.03 -10.38 -42.37
CA PHE A 90 25.91 -10.63 -41.23
C PHE A 90 27.33 -10.86 -41.74
N VAL A 91 28.27 -9.99 -41.35
CA VAL A 91 29.64 -10.01 -41.91
C VAL A 91 30.73 -10.30 -40.88
N ASP A 92 30.48 -10.05 -39.59
CA ASP A 92 31.43 -10.28 -38.50
C ASP A 92 30.69 -10.31 -37.15
N ALA A 93 31.36 -10.72 -36.07
CA ALA A 93 30.86 -10.58 -34.70
C ALA A 93 31.98 -10.18 -33.75
N VAL A 94 31.79 -9.08 -33.04
CA VAL A 94 32.83 -8.46 -32.21
C VAL A 94 32.47 -8.49 -30.73
N SER A 95 33.45 -8.85 -29.91
CA SER A 95 33.28 -8.86 -28.46
C SER A 95 33.17 -7.44 -27.92
N ILE A 96 32.04 -7.14 -27.27
CA ILE A 96 31.76 -5.85 -26.62
C ILE A 96 31.29 -6.00 -25.17
N TRP A 97 31.21 -7.21 -24.64
CA TRP A 97 30.89 -7.44 -23.23
C TRP A 97 31.98 -6.88 -22.31
N GLY A 98 31.58 -6.44 -21.12
CA GLY A 98 32.47 -5.87 -20.12
C GLY A 98 33.00 -4.48 -20.48
N LEU A 99 32.68 -3.95 -21.66
CA LEU A 99 33.08 -2.61 -22.08
C LEU A 99 32.05 -1.57 -21.65
N LYS A 100 32.52 -0.38 -21.27
CA LYS A 100 31.65 0.79 -21.19
C LYS A 100 31.15 1.15 -22.58
N ILE A 101 29.97 1.76 -22.70
CA ILE A 101 29.39 2.07 -24.02
C ILE A 101 30.35 2.88 -24.90
N LYS A 102 31.08 3.87 -24.37
CA LYS A 102 32.08 4.63 -25.14
C LYS A 102 33.25 3.77 -25.65
N GLU A 103 33.67 2.78 -24.87
CA GLU A 103 34.73 1.85 -25.26
C GLU A 103 34.23 0.88 -26.33
N ALA A 104 32.98 0.41 -26.20
CA ALA A 104 32.31 -0.39 -27.21
C ALA A 104 32.11 0.39 -28.52
N GLU A 105 31.70 1.66 -28.48
CA GLU A 105 31.61 2.53 -29.67
C GLU A 105 32.94 2.54 -30.42
N LYS A 106 34.05 2.80 -29.74
CA LYS A 106 35.38 2.79 -30.34
C LYS A 106 35.76 1.43 -30.92
N ARG A 107 35.46 0.34 -30.22
CA ARG A 107 35.70 -1.04 -30.67
C ARG A 107 34.91 -1.36 -31.94
N LEU A 108 33.65 -0.93 -32.01
CA LEU A 108 32.82 -1.06 -33.19
C LEU A 108 33.37 -0.20 -34.34
N GLU A 109 33.74 1.07 -34.10
CA GLU A 109 34.36 1.94 -35.13
C GLU A 109 35.60 1.30 -35.75
N GLU A 110 36.50 0.76 -34.94
CA GLU A 110 37.69 0.04 -35.41
C GLU A 110 37.32 -1.17 -36.27
N THR A 111 36.27 -1.89 -35.89
CA THR A 111 35.77 -3.05 -36.66
C THR A 111 35.13 -2.61 -37.99
N PHE A 112 34.33 -1.54 -37.98
CA PHE A 112 33.67 -1.00 -39.17
C PHE A 112 34.61 -0.37 -40.19
N ARG A 113 35.84 0.01 -39.79
CA ARG A 113 36.88 0.49 -40.72
C ARG A 113 37.27 -0.52 -41.80
N LYS A 114 36.97 -1.81 -41.58
CA LYS A 114 37.12 -2.85 -42.61
C LYS A 114 36.15 -2.67 -43.79
N TYR A 115 34.99 -2.04 -43.55
CA TYR A 115 33.88 -1.95 -44.51
C TYR A 115 33.64 -0.52 -45.00
N TYR A 116 33.91 0.50 -44.18
CA TYR A 116 33.65 1.91 -44.48
C TYR A 116 34.87 2.79 -44.24
N LYS A 117 34.98 3.86 -45.03
CA LYS A 117 35.99 4.90 -44.83
C LYS A 117 35.54 5.86 -43.72
N ARG A 118 36.33 5.96 -42.64
CA ARG A 118 36.11 6.87 -41.50
C ARG A 118 34.69 6.74 -40.89
N PRO A 119 34.25 5.53 -40.50
CA PRO A 119 32.94 5.36 -39.87
C PRO A 119 32.92 6.04 -38.50
N LYS A 120 31.76 6.56 -38.13
CA LYS A 120 31.43 6.96 -36.77
C LYS A 120 30.32 6.06 -36.27
N VAL A 121 30.50 5.45 -35.10
CA VAL A 121 29.53 4.52 -34.52
C VAL A 121 28.98 5.09 -33.23
N LYS A 122 27.67 5.04 -33.09
CA LYS A 122 26.96 5.38 -31.86
C LYS A 122 26.13 4.21 -31.37
N ILE A 123 26.19 3.98 -30.06
CA ILE A 123 25.41 2.94 -29.39
C ILE A 123 24.36 3.62 -28.52
N THR A 124 23.11 3.25 -28.74
CA THR A 124 21.99 3.60 -27.86
C THR A 124 21.52 2.33 -27.16
N LEU A 125 21.51 2.33 -25.83
CA LEU A 125 20.94 1.25 -25.05
C LEU A 125 19.41 1.33 -25.14
N VAL A 126 18.78 0.29 -25.69
CA VAL A 126 17.32 0.23 -25.90
C VAL A 126 16.66 -0.52 -24.75
N THR A 127 17.18 -1.69 -24.41
CA THR A 127 16.67 -2.51 -23.32
C THR A 127 17.81 -3.02 -22.47
N LEU A 128 17.64 -2.94 -21.15
CA LEU A 128 18.54 -3.54 -20.18
C LEU A 128 18.40 -5.07 -20.20
N ARG A 129 19.51 -5.78 -20.08
CA ARG A 129 19.48 -7.23 -19.84
C ARG A 129 18.70 -7.56 -18.57
N GLN A 130 18.14 -8.77 -18.56
CA GLN A 130 17.65 -9.41 -17.35
C GLN A 130 18.64 -10.51 -16.92
N PHE A 131 18.81 -10.67 -15.60
CA PHE A 131 19.62 -11.73 -15.01
C PHE A 131 18.89 -12.31 -13.79
N ILE A 132 19.33 -13.50 -13.36
CA ILE A 132 18.72 -14.21 -12.24
C ILE A 132 19.40 -13.76 -10.95
N VAL A 133 18.59 -13.56 -9.91
CA VAL A 133 19.01 -13.41 -8.52
C VAL A 133 18.33 -14.50 -7.71
N TYR A 134 19.07 -15.15 -6.81
CA TYR A 134 18.52 -16.17 -5.92
C TYR A 134 18.06 -15.51 -4.62
N ILE A 135 16.82 -15.76 -4.20
CA ILE A 135 16.25 -15.21 -2.97
C ILE A 135 15.93 -16.38 -2.03
N THR A 136 16.49 -16.32 -0.82
CA THR A 136 16.47 -17.41 0.15
C THR A 136 16.23 -16.91 1.58
N GLY A 137 15.86 -17.80 2.49
CA GLY A 137 15.60 -17.48 3.89
C GLY A 137 14.13 -17.14 4.17
N GLU A 138 13.90 -16.22 5.09
CA GLU A 138 12.58 -15.86 5.62
C GLU A 138 11.80 -14.90 4.71
N VAL A 139 11.46 -15.37 3.51
CA VAL A 139 10.55 -14.73 2.55
C VAL A 139 9.35 -15.64 2.29
N ASN A 140 8.24 -15.10 1.80
CA ASN A 140 7.02 -15.90 1.59
C ASN A 140 7.21 -16.97 0.50
N ASN A 141 7.81 -16.62 -0.64
CA ASN A 141 8.06 -17.57 -1.73
C ASN A 141 9.54 -17.59 -2.18
N PRO A 142 10.44 -18.28 -1.45
CA PRO A 142 11.85 -18.37 -1.82
C PRO A 142 12.04 -18.97 -3.23
N GLY A 143 13.03 -18.47 -3.97
CA GLY A 143 13.28 -18.96 -5.33
C GLY A 143 14.14 -18.05 -6.18
N ILE A 144 13.99 -18.21 -7.49
CA ILE A 144 14.65 -17.36 -8.48
C ILE A 144 13.78 -16.15 -8.77
N ALA A 145 14.41 -14.99 -8.90
CA ALA A 145 13.78 -13.77 -9.38
C ALA A 145 14.60 -13.17 -10.54
N TYR A 146 13.91 -12.50 -11.45
CA TYR A 146 14.54 -11.81 -12.57
C TYR A 146 14.77 -10.35 -12.20
N ALA A 147 16.00 -9.89 -12.38
CA ALA A 147 16.43 -8.54 -12.07
C ALA A 147 17.07 -7.89 -13.29
N SER A 148 17.11 -6.56 -13.29
CA SER A 148 17.87 -5.76 -14.23
C SER A 148 18.97 -4.99 -13.48
N PRO A 149 19.92 -4.35 -14.19
CA PRO A 149 20.99 -3.55 -13.56
C PRO A 149 20.52 -2.33 -12.75
N VAL A 150 19.22 -2.05 -12.71
CA VAL A 150 18.61 -0.96 -11.93
C VAL A 150 17.69 -1.47 -10.82
N THR A 151 17.42 -2.78 -10.76
CA THR A 151 16.50 -3.38 -9.79
C THR A 151 17.10 -3.36 -8.38
N ARG A 152 16.31 -2.96 -7.38
CA ARG A 152 16.71 -2.95 -5.97
C ARG A 152 16.30 -4.20 -5.21
N VAL A 153 16.91 -4.39 -4.04
CA VAL A 153 16.62 -5.52 -3.15
C VAL A 153 15.15 -5.56 -2.74
N SER A 154 14.52 -4.43 -2.40
CA SER A 154 13.11 -4.41 -1.99
C SER A 154 12.17 -4.91 -3.09
N GLU A 155 12.37 -4.50 -4.34
CA GLU A 155 11.55 -4.94 -5.49
C GLU A 155 11.62 -6.45 -5.68
N LEU A 156 12.81 -7.02 -5.47
CA LEU A 156 12.99 -8.47 -5.53
C LEU A 156 12.31 -9.19 -4.37
N ILE A 157 12.32 -8.60 -3.17
CA ILE A 157 11.59 -9.16 -2.03
C ILE A 157 10.07 -9.08 -2.28
N ASP A 158 9.57 -7.99 -2.85
CA ASP A 158 8.16 -7.87 -3.24
C ASP A 158 7.76 -8.90 -4.31
N SER A 159 8.68 -9.22 -5.23
CA SER A 159 8.45 -10.24 -6.26
C SER A 159 8.25 -11.65 -5.71
N VAL A 160 8.68 -11.90 -4.46
CA VAL A 160 8.47 -13.16 -3.73
C VAL A 160 7.40 -13.05 -2.64
N GLU A 161 6.44 -12.15 -2.85
CA GLU A 161 5.33 -11.82 -1.94
C GLU A 161 5.78 -11.23 -0.59
N GLY A 162 6.98 -10.65 -0.55
CA GLY A 162 7.50 -9.97 0.62
C GLY A 162 8.16 -10.89 1.65
N PHE A 163 8.39 -10.32 2.83
CA PHE A 163 9.00 -11.00 3.97
C PHE A 163 8.05 -12.00 4.63
N ALA A 164 8.58 -13.15 5.06
CA ALA A 164 7.87 -14.02 5.99
C ALA A 164 7.70 -13.33 7.37
N PRO A 165 6.76 -13.78 8.23
CA PRO A 165 6.50 -13.13 9.52
C PRO A 165 7.71 -12.99 10.44
N LEU A 166 8.68 -13.91 10.33
CA LEU A 166 9.90 -13.92 11.15
C LEU A 166 11.14 -13.38 10.41
N GLY A 167 10.98 -12.87 9.19
CA GLY A 167 12.08 -12.35 8.39
C GLY A 167 12.58 -11.00 8.88
N SER A 168 13.91 -10.90 9.03
CA SER A 168 14.57 -9.64 9.36
C SER A 168 14.50 -8.69 8.18
N ARG A 169 13.95 -7.50 8.41
CA ARG A 169 13.92 -6.42 7.41
C ARG A 169 15.16 -5.52 7.51
N ALA A 170 15.81 -5.53 8.67
CA ALA A 170 16.97 -4.67 8.93
C ALA A 170 18.32 -5.31 8.55
N ARG A 171 18.37 -6.65 8.46
CA ARG A 171 19.61 -7.41 8.23
C ARG A 171 19.58 -8.28 6.97
N VAL A 172 18.87 -7.85 5.93
CA VAL A 172 18.87 -8.54 4.63
C VAL A 172 20.28 -8.59 4.08
N ARG A 173 20.74 -9.75 3.64
CA ARG A 173 22.11 -9.95 3.15
C ARG A 173 22.10 -10.09 1.63
N VAL A 174 22.79 -9.19 0.94
CA VAL A 174 23.14 -9.35 -0.47
C VAL A 174 24.54 -9.94 -0.52
N ILE A 175 24.63 -11.21 -0.87
CA ILE A 175 25.88 -11.95 -1.00
C ILE A 175 26.35 -11.80 -2.44
N ARG A 176 27.46 -11.08 -2.61
CA ARG A 176 28.08 -10.78 -3.90
C ARG A 176 29.49 -11.34 -3.92
N LYS A 177 29.65 -12.53 -4.50
CA LYS A 177 30.91 -13.30 -4.43
C LYS A 177 31.30 -13.48 -2.95
N ASP A 178 32.45 -12.96 -2.53
CA ASP A 178 32.96 -13.05 -1.15
C ASP A 178 32.55 -11.87 -0.25
N THR A 179 31.75 -10.93 -0.77
CA THR A 179 31.31 -9.74 -0.04
C THR A 179 29.86 -9.86 0.39
N ILE A 180 29.58 -9.54 1.66
CA ILE A 180 28.22 -9.43 2.19
C ILE A 180 27.87 -7.95 2.35
N ILE A 181 26.82 -7.51 1.67
CA ILE A 181 26.26 -6.17 1.82
C ILE A 181 24.98 -6.30 2.63
N ILE A 182 24.88 -5.53 3.72
CA ILE A 182 23.67 -5.50 4.55
C ILE A 182 22.71 -4.44 3.98
N ALA A 183 21.53 -4.87 3.57
CA ALA A 183 20.41 -4.04 3.19
C ALA A 183 19.45 -3.90 4.37
N ASN A 184 19.12 -2.67 4.75
CA ASN A 184 18.16 -2.36 5.78
C ASN A 184 16.89 -1.82 5.12
N ILE A 185 16.03 -2.74 4.71
CA ILE A 185 14.79 -2.42 3.99
C ILE A 185 13.83 -1.66 4.89
N GLU A 186 13.79 -1.98 6.18
CA GLU A 186 12.99 -1.21 7.15
C GLU A 186 13.41 0.27 7.22
N LYS A 187 14.71 0.56 7.20
CA LYS A 187 15.20 1.95 7.17
C LYS A 187 14.79 2.64 5.86
N PHE A 188 14.90 1.94 4.73
CA PHE A 188 14.47 2.48 3.43
C PHE A 188 12.97 2.80 3.43
N GLU A 189 12.12 1.87 3.87
CA GLU A 189 10.66 2.06 3.95
C GLU A 189 10.28 3.26 4.83
N ASN A 190 10.99 3.45 5.95
CA ASN A 190 10.68 4.52 6.90
C ASN A 190 11.22 5.90 6.50
N SER A 191 12.33 5.97 5.75
CA SER A 191 13.06 7.24 5.51
C SER A 191 13.26 7.59 4.03
N GLY A 192 13.00 6.66 3.12
CA GLY A 192 13.37 6.80 1.71
C GLY A 192 14.88 6.75 1.44
N ASP A 193 15.70 6.34 2.42
CA ASP A 193 17.16 6.26 2.27
C ASP A 193 17.56 5.16 1.28
N LEU A 194 17.83 5.57 0.04
CA LEU A 194 18.24 4.68 -1.06
C LEU A 194 19.57 3.95 -0.80
N SER A 195 20.40 4.40 0.14
CA SER A 195 21.63 3.69 0.50
C SER A 195 21.34 2.40 1.28
N ALA A 196 20.18 2.32 1.93
CA ALA A 196 19.75 1.14 2.69
C ALA A 196 19.12 0.04 1.83
N ASN A 197 18.79 0.35 0.57
CA ASN A 197 18.14 -0.56 -0.38
C ASN A 197 18.97 -0.74 -1.66
N PRO A 198 20.15 -1.40 -1.61
CA PRO A 198 21.10 -1.41 -2.72
C PRO A 198 20.56 -2.03 -4.01
N ILE A 199 21.14 -1.63 -5.15
CA ILE A 199 20.89 -2.26 -6.45
C ILE A 199 21.60 -3.62 -6.52
N VAL A 200 20.90 -4.62 -7.03
CA VAL A 200 21.45 -5.96 -7.24
C VAL A 200 22.30 -6.06 -8.49
N LYS A 201 23.19 -7.04 -8.52
CA LYS A 201 24.02 -7.39 -9.66
C LYS A 201 23.86 -8.85 -10.02
N ASP A 202 24.25 -9.13 -11.25
CA ASP A 202 24.36 -10.47 -11.79
C ASP A 202 25.20 -11.38 -10.86
N GLY A 203 24.62 -12.52 -10.48
CA GLY A 203 25.20 -13.48 -9.55
C GLY A 203 25.02 -13.16 -8.05
N ASP A 204 24.28 -12.10 -7.70
CA ASP A 204 23.94 -11.85 -6.30
C ASP A 204 22.99 -12.93 -5.75
N VAL A 205 23.14 -13.23 -4.46
CA VAL A 205 22.17 -14.00 -3.68
C VAL A 205 21.61 -13.11 -2.58
N ILE A 206 20.30 -12.96 -2.52
CA ILE A 206 19.60 -12.32 -1.42
C ILE A 206 19.26 -13.40 -0.39
N TYR A 207 19.74 -13.22 0.82
CA TYR A 207 19.38 -14.04 1.97
C TYR A 207 18.73 -13.18 3.04
N VAL A 208 17.49 -13.52 3.39
CA VAL A 208 16.74 -12.88 4.48
C VAL A 208 16.89 -13.76 5.74
N PRO A 209 17.70 -13.34 6.74
CA PRO A 209 17.81 -14.10 7.97
C PRO A 209 16.54 -13.96 8.83
N PRO A 210 16.30 -14.88 9.77
CA PRO A 210 15.30 -14.66 10.80
C PRO A 210 15.67 -13.46 11.70
N MET A 211 14.65 -12.87 12.32
CA MET A 211 14.83 -11.87 13.38
C MET A 211 15.63 -12.48 14.55
N GLU A 212 16.71 -11.81 14.95
CA GLU A 212 17.52 -12.23 16.11
C GLU A 212 16.81 -11.95 17.43
N ARG A 213 16.18 -10.77 17.52
CA ARG A 213 15.35 -10.35 18.64
C ARG A 213 14.03 -9.82 18.12
N LYS A 214 12.96 -10.06 18.86
CA LYS A 214 11.61 -9.69 18.47
C LYS A 214 10.74 -9.39 19.66
N VAL A 215 9.69 -8.62 19.42
CA VAL A 215 8.63 -8.33 20.37
C VAL A 215 7.28 -8.57 19.72
N PHE A 216 6.27 -8.78 20.54
CA PHE A 216 4.90 -8.98 20.10
C PHE A 216 4.11 -7.72 20.43
N VAL A 217 3.40 -7.16 19.46
CA VAL A 217 2.49 -6.03 19.70
C VAL A 217 1.07 -6.51 19.48
N ARG A 218 0.20 -6.26 20.44
CA ARG A 218 -1.22 -6.63 20.42
C ARG A 218 -2.10 -5.45 20.79
N GLY A 219 -3.26 -5.37 20.16
CA GLY A 219 -4.31 -4.44 20.54
C GLY A 219 -4.51 -3.31 19.51
N ALA A 220 -4.84 -2.11 20.00
CA ALA A 220 -5.27 -0.96 19.22
C ALA A 220 -4.12 -0.23 18.50
N VAL A 221 -3.42 -0.93 17.62
CA VAL A 221 -2.41 -0.37 16.69
C VAL A 221 -2.76 -0.70 15.25
N PHE A 222 -2.26 0.07 14.28
CA PHE A 222 -2.60 -0.14 12.86
C PHE A 222 -2.07 -1.47 12.30
N GLY A 223 -0.92 -1.93 12.77
CA GLY A 223 -0.24 -3.11 12.25
C GLY A 223 0.53 -2.83 10.95
N ARG A 224 1.31 -3.82 10.47
CA ARG A 224 1.99 -3.78 9.15
C ARG A 224 1.21 -4.44 8.02
N GLY A 225 0.13 -5.15 8.35
CA GLY A 225 -0.75 -5.80 7.37
C GLY A 225 -2.09 -5.08 7.24
N GLU A 226 -2.94 -5.57 6.35
CA GLU A 226 -4.32 -5.08 6.26
C GLU A 226 -5.03 -5.24 7.60
N TYR A 227 -5.68 -4.17 8.04
CA TYR A 227 -6.51 -4.12 9.23
C TYR A 227 -7.56 -5.25 9.19
N LYS A 228 -7.38 -6.28 10.03
CA LYS A 228 -8.38 -7.35 10.17
C LYS A 228 -9.37 -6.93 11.24
N LEU A 229 -10.60 -6.64 10.83
CA LEU A 229 -11.76 -6.63 11.73
C LEU A 229 -11.94 -8.07 12.24
N LEU A 230 -11.35 -8.39 13.38
CA LEU A 230 -11.64 -9.66 14.05
C LEU A 230 -13.07 -9.56 14.57
N THR A 231 -14.01 -10.20 13.87
CA THR A 231 -15.37 -10.37 14.37
C THR A 231 -15.33 -11.59 15.28
N ALA A 232 -15.58 -11.41 16.57
CA ALA A 232 -15.76 -12.54 17.46
C ALA A 232 -16.98 -13.35 16.94
N GLU A 233 -16.72 -14.55 16.42
CA GLU A 233 -17.70 -15.40 15.72
C GLU A 233 -18.97 -15.67 16.55
N MET A 234 -18.87 -15.54 17.89
CA MET A 234 -19.97 -15.81 18.83
C MET A 234 -20.69 -14.56 19.35
N THR A 235 -20.10 -13.36 19.27
CA THR A 235 -20.70 -12.13 19.84
C THR A 235 -21.02 -11.07 18.80
N GLY A 236 -20.51 -11.20 17.56
CA GLY A 236 -20.63 -10.16 16.53
C GLY A 236 -19.81 -8.90 16.82
N GLU A 237 -19.02 -8.93 17.89
CA GLU A 237 -18.22 -7.82 18.37
C GLU A 237 -17.00 -7.64 17.45
N ARG A 238 -16.90 -6.47 16.83
CA ARG A 238 -15.79 -6.12 15.93
C ARG A 238 -14.61 -5.67 16.79
N GLN A 239 -13.73 -6.59 17.16
CA GLN A 239 -12.50 -6.25 17.85
C GLN A 239 -11.55 -5.55 16.89
N ARG A 240 -11.38 -4.24 17.12
CA ARG A 240 -10.54 -3.33 16.33
C ARG A 240 -9.07 -3.42 16.77
N ILE A 241 -8.52 -4.63 16.77
CA ILE A 241 -7.18 -4.92 17.27
C ILE A 241 -6.33 -5.57 16.18
N SER A 242 -5.03 -5.32 16.21
CA SER A 242 -4.05 -6.03 15.42
C SER A 242 -3.08 -6.80 16.33
N GLU A 243 -2.47 -7.82 15.75
CA GLU A 243 -1.39 -8.57 16.37
C GLU A 243 -0.26 -8.72 15.36
N GLY A 244 0.97 -8.47 15.79
CA GLY A 244 2.15 -8.57 14.94
C GLY A 244 3.42 -8.86 15.71
N ILE A 245 4.37 -9.48 15.00
CA ILE A 245 5.74 -9.71 15.47
C ILE A 245 6.62 -8.65 14.83
N TYR A 246 7.41 -7.97 15.66
CA TYR A 246 8.26 -6.88 15.23
C TYR A 246 9.70 -7.15 15.61
N GLU A 247 10.60 -6.90 14.67
CA GLU A 247 12.04 -7.01 14.89
C GLU A 247 12.50 -5.93 15.88
N LEU A 248 13.21 -6.37 16.92
CA LEU A 248 13.74 -5.49 17.96
C LEU A 248 15.24 -5.24 17.71
N LEU A 249 15.58 -4.03 17.28
CA LEU A 249 16.96 -3.62 17.08
C LEU A 249 17.60 -3.14 18.39
N PRO A 250 18.93 -3.19 18.51
CA PRO A 250 19.62 -2.72 19.71
C PRO A 250 19.29 -1.25 20.03
N GLY A 251 18.83 -1.01 21.27
CA GLY A 251 18.53 0.33 21.77
C GLY A 251 17.10 0.83 21.51
N GLU A 252 16.25 0.02 20.86
CA GLU A 252 14.86 0.40 20.60
C GLU A 252 13.99 0.35 21.85
N ARG A 253 13.06 1.29 21.90
CA ARG A 253 12.09 1.50 22.99
C ARG A 253 10.68 1.19 22.53
N ILE A 254 9.72 1.26 23.44
CA ILE A 254 8.30 1.03 23.11
C ILE A 254 7.82 1.99 22.01
N SER A 255 8.23 3.27 22.03
CA SER A 255 7.84 4.24 21.01
C SER A 255 8.31 3.86 19.60
N ASP A 256 9.50 3.27 19.46
CA ASP A 256 10.04 2.77 18.19
C ASP A 256 9.19 1.63 17.65
N ILE A 257 8.87 0.66 18.50
CA ILE A 257 8.10 -0.52 18.10
C ILE A 257 6.65 -0.15 17.76
N ILE A 258 6.03 0.76 18.51
CA ILE A 258 4.69 1.25 18.18
C ILE A 258 4.69 1.99 16.83
N ARG A 259 5.73 2.77 16.52
CA ARG A 259 5.91 3.36 15.17
C ARG A 259 6.06 2.29 14.10
N LYS A 260 6.86 1.24 14.33
CA LYS A 260 6.97 0.09 13.41
C LYS A 260 5.64 -0.61 13.18
N ALA A 261 4.77 -0.61 14.18
CA ALA A 261 3.41 -1.12 14.11
C ALA A 261 2.40 -0.15 13.47
N GLY A 262 2.86 0.94 12.84
CA GLY A 262 1.99 1.92 12.17
C GLY A 262 1.38 2.96 13.10
N GLY A 263 1.73 2.94 14.39
CA GLY A 263 1.19 3.85 15.40
C GLY A 263 -0.10 3.33 16.08
N PRO A 264 -0.53 4.00 17.17
CA PRO A 264 -1.79 3.69 17.83
C PRO A 264 -2.98 4.11 16.97
N THR A 265 -4.07 3.36 17.05
CA THR A 265 -5.34 3.76 16.44
C THR A 265 -6.04 4.83 17.27
N PRO A 266 -7.04 5.56 16.72
CA PRO A 266 -7.76 6.59 17.47
C PRO A 266 -8.43 6.10 18.75
N TRP A 267 -8.84 4.82 18.81
CA TRP A 267 -9.53 4.19 19.94
C TRP A 267 -8.59 3.46 20.90
N ALA A 268 -7.28 3.68 20.79
CA ALA A 268 -6.30 3.14 21.71
C ALA A 268 -6.35 3.83 23.07
N ASP A 269 -6.39 3.06 24.14
CA ASP A 269 -6.16 3.56 25.49
C ASP A 269 -4.66 3.61 25.77
N LEU A 270 -4.07 4.76 25.45
CA LEU A 270 -2.63 5.01 25.60
C LEU A 270 -2.19 5.02 27.07
N ALA A 271 -3.09 5.36 28.00
CA ALA A 271 -2.78 5.43 29.43
C ALA A 271 -2.82 4.04 30.09
N ALA A 272 -3.62 3.12 29.54
CA ALA A 272 -3.71 1.74 29.99
C ALA A 272 -2.74 0.79 29.26
N THR A 273 -1.78 1.30 28.48
CA THR A 273 -0.78 0.48 27.78
C THR A 273 0.16 -0.19 28.78
N TYR A 274 0.57 -1.43 28.49
CA TYR A 274 1.53 -2.15 29.34
C TYR A 274 2.38 -3.14 28.56
N ILE A 275 3.53 -3.49 29.13
CA ILE A 275 4.38 -4.58 28.66
C ILE A 275 4.19 -5.78 29.59
N LEU A 276 4.09 -6.97 29.03
CA LEU A 276 4.32 -8.23 29.73
C LEU A 276 5.74 -8.69 29.41
N ARG A 277 6.60 -8.70 30.43
CA ARG A 277 8.00 -9.11 30.34
C ARG A 277 8.22 -10.40 31.10
N LYS A 278 8.81 -11.40 30.44
CA LYS A 278 9.16 -12.66 31.09
C LYS A 278 10.51 -12.53 31.78
N THR A 279 10.52 -12.72 33.10
CA THR A 279 11.71 -12.71 33.96
C THR A 279 11.99 -14.10 34.52
N SER A 280 13.15 -14.30 35.15
CA SER A 280 13.48 -15.56 35.86
C SER A 280 12.50 -15.88 37.00
N SER A 281 11.87 -14.87 37.59
CA SER A 281 10.88 -14.98 38.67
C SER A 281 9.43 -15.14 38.19
N GLY A 282 9.16 -15.08 36.87
CA GLY A 282 7.82 -15.12 36.30
C GLY A 282 7.54 -13.95 35.36
N GLU A 283 6.26 -13.70 35.06
CA GLU A 283 5.84 -12.59 34.20
C GLU A 283 5.62 -11.31 35.02
N VAL A 284 6.20 -10.20 34.57
CA VAL A 284 6.06 -8.88 35.18
C VAL A 284 5.27 -7.98 34.25
N LYS A 285 4.23 -7.33 34.79
CA LYS A 285 3.45 -6.29 34.09
C LYS A 285 4.04 -4.92 34.37
N ILE A 286 4.44 -4.21 33.31
CA ILE A 286 5.00 -2.86 33.38
C ILE A 286 4.00 -1.91 32.73
N ASN A 287 3.33 -1.06 33.53
CA ASN A 287 2.38 -0.07 33.02
C ASN A 287 3.13 1.12 32.39
N ILE A 288 2.61 1.62 31.28
CA ILE A 288 3.25 2.67 30.48
C ILE A 288 2.21 3.69 30.06
N ASP A 289 2.52 4.97 30.28
CA ASP A 289 1.83 6.06 29.62
C ASP A 289 2.41 6.21 28.21
N LEU A 290 1.79 5.53 27.24
CA LEU A 290 2.26 5.51 25.86
C LEU A 290 2.17 6.88 25.20
N LYS A 291 1.25 7.75 25.67
CA LYS A 291 1.12 9.11 25.15
C LYS A 291 2.40 9.90 25.44
N GLN A 292 2.91 9.84 26.66
CA GLN A 292 4.17 10.52 27.02
C GLN A 292 5.38 9.92 26.29
N ALA A 293 5.42 8.58 26.16
CA ALA A 293 6.47 7.90 25.43
C ALA A 293 6.55 8.36 23.95
N LEU A 294 5.40 8.47 23.28
CA LEU A 294 5.33 8.92 21.88
C LEU A 294 5.64 10.42 21.71
N LEU A 295 5.44 11.24 22.76
CA LEU A 295 5.86 12.64 22.79
C LEU A 295 7.38 12.82 23.03
N GLY A 296 8.10 11.72 23.27
CA GLY A 296 9.56 11.72 23.44
C GLY A 296 10.03 11.84 24.89
N ASP A 297 9.14 11.69 25.87
CA ASP A 297 9.58 11.63 27.28
C ASP A 297 10.21 10.26 27.58
N THR A 298 11.54 10.25 27.65
CA THR A 298 12.34 9.05 27.91
C THR A 298 12.04 8.36 29.24
N LEU A 299 11.43 9.05 30.22
CA LEU A 299 11.01 8.44 31.49
C LEU A 299 9.86 7.46 31.30
N PHE A 300 9.00 7.70 30.30
CA PHE A 300 7.84 6.86 29.98
C PHE A 300 8.10 5.93 28.79
N ASP A 301 9.28 5.97 28.18
CA ASP A 301 9.64 5.18 26.99
C ASP A 301 10.69 4.11 27.31
N PRO A 302 10.36 3.01 28.02
CA PRO A 302 11.34 2.02 28.43
C PRO A 302 11.97 1.28 27.24
N LEU A 303 13.23 0.85 27.42
CA LEU A 303 13.90 -0.08 26.51
C LEU A 303 13.17 -1.43 26.51
N LEU A 304 13.03 -2.00 25.32
CA LEU A 304 12.41 -3.31 25.15
C LEU A 304 13.44 -4.44 25.22
N GLU A 305 12.98 -5.57 25.72
CA GLU A 305 13.72 -6.82 25.79
C GLU A 305 13.18 -7.83 24.78
N ASP A 306 14.01 -8.80 24.42
CA ASP A 306 13.57 -9.85 23.51
C ASP A 306 12.43 -10.66 24.14
N GLY A 307 11.38 -10.91 23.37
CA GLY A 307 10.19 -11.63 23.80
C GLY A 307 9.16 -10.80 24.57
N ASP A 308 9.38 -9.49 24.77
CA ASP A 308 8.37 -8.61 25.37
C ASP A 308 7.05 -8.63 24.57
N ILE A 309 5.93 -8.58 25.28
CA ILE A 309 4.59 -8.43 24.69
C ILE A 309 4.05 -7.06 25.06
N VAL A 310 3.95 -6.18 24.08
CA VAL A 310 3.35 -4.84 24.21
C VAL A 310 1.85 -4.96 23.96
N ILE A 311 1.04 -4.56 24.94
CA ILE A 311 -0.42 -4.58 24.83
C ILE A 311 -0.94 -3.15 24.88
N VAL A 312 -1.65 -2.75 23.82
CA VAL A 312 -2.31 -1.45 23.68
C VAL A 312 -3.83 -1.68 23.73
N PRO A 313 -4.51 -1.48 24.87
CA PRO A 313 -5.93 -1.74 24.97
C PRO A 313 -6.78 -0.79 24.10
N VAL A 314 -8.03 -1.16 23.85
CA VAL A 314 -9.05 -0.27 23.30
C VAL A 314 -9.70 0.50 24.46
N ILE A 315 -10.10 1.75 24.23
CA ILE A 315 -10.91 2.51 25.18
C ILE A 315 -12.24 1.76 25.40
N ALA A 316 -12.38 1.11 26.53
CA ALA A 316 -13.62 0.46 26.94
C ALA A 316 -14.55 1.47 27.59
N ALA A 317 -15.34 2.17 26.77
CA ALA A 317 -16.32 3.14 27.25
C ALA A 317 -17.61 3.09 26.44
N GLU A 318 -18.71 3.48 27.09
CA GLU A 318 -20.03 3.55 26.48
C GLU A 318 -20.50 5.00 26.40
N VAL A 319 -21.41 5.27 25.47
CA VAL A 319 -22.19 6.50 25.33
C VAL A 319 -23.65 6.13 25.42
N TYR A 320 -24.41 6.82 26.26
CA TYR A 320 -25.84 6.54 26.45
C TYR A 320 -26.68 7.51 25.63
N VAL A 321 -27.55 7.00 24.76
CA VAL A 321 -28.53 7.82 24.04
C VAL A 321 -29.91 7.50 24.58
N GLU A 322 -30.59 8.51 25.13
CA GLU A 322 -31.86 8.37 25.82
C GLU A 322 -32.91 9.37 25.34
N GLY A 323 -34.18 9.02 25.56
CA GLY A 323 -35.33 9.85 25.24
C GLY A 323 -35.94 9.49 23.88
N GLU A 324 -36.35 10.51 23.13
CA GLU A 324 -37.13 10.39 21.89
C GLU A 324 -36.24 10.12 20.68
N VAL A 325 -35.61 8.95 20.67
CA VAL A 325 -34.87 8.36 19.54
C VAL A 325 -35.45 6.98 19.20
N THR A 326 -35.22 6.49 17.98
CA THR A 326 -35.82 5.22 17.52
C THR A 326 -35.38 4.01 18.35
N SER A 327 -34.13 3.97 18.78
CA SER A 327 -33.54 2.86 19.55
C SER A 327 -32.64 3.42 20.67
N PRO A 328 -33.23 3.84 21.80
CA PRO A 328 -32.44 4.31 22.94
C PRO A 328 -31.63 3.17 23.56
N GLY A 329 -30.45 3.47 24.09
CA GLY A 329 -29.56 2.46 24.65
C GLY A 329 -28.13 2.94 24.86
N ALA A 330 -27.27 2.01 25.26
CA ALA A 330 -25.82 2.18 25.33
C ALA A 330 -25.19 1.84 23.98
N PHE A 331 -24.19 2.62 23.59
CA PHE A 331 -23.43 2.46 22.36
C PHE A 331 -21.93 2.50 22.67
N ASP A 332 -21.13 1.70 21.98
CA ASP A 332 -19.68 1.73 22.13
C ASP A 332 -19.12 3.10 21.79
N TYR A 333 -18.24 3.60 22.65
CA TYR A 333 -17.53 4.84 22.39
C TYR A 333 -16.58 4.68 21.20
N GLN A 334 -16.76 5.56 20.22
CA GLN A 334 -15.87 5.73 19.09
C GLN A 334 -15.31 7.16 19.10
N PRO A 335 -13.98 7.31 19.19
CA PRO A 335 -13.31 8.60 19.17
C PRO A 335 -13.64 9.40 17.92
N GLY A 336 -13.91 10.69 18.09
CA GLY A 336 -14.21 11.63 17.02
C GLY A 336 -15.67 11.63 16.55
N LEU A 337 -16.51 10.68 17.00
CA LEU A 337 -17.94 10.74 16.70
C LEU A 337 -18.64 11.88 17.44
N THR A 338 -19.56 12.51 16.74
CA THR A 338 -20.33 13.65 17.22
C THR A 338 -21.64 13.22 17.86
N ALA A 339 -22.28 14.12 18.59
CA ALA A 339 -23.59 13.86 19.18
C ALA A 339 -24.63 13.46 18.14
N SER A 340 -24.57 14.04 16.93
CA SER A 340 -25.48 13.69 15.83
C SER A 340 -25.22 12.27 15.30
N ASP A 341 -23.96 11.81 15.28
CA ASP A 341 -23.62 10.46 14.83
C ASP A 341 -24.22 9.41 15.76
N TYR A 342 -24.13 9.60 17.08
CA TYR A 342 -24.73 8.68 18.05
C TYR A 342 -26.26 8.70 18.01
N ILE A 343 -26.89 9.86 17.81
CA ILE A 343 -28.35 9.92 17.57
C ILE A 343 -28.70 9.17 16.27
N GLY A 344 -27.87 9.27 15.23
CA GLY A 344 -28.03 8.51 13.99
C GLY A 344 -27.89 7.00 14.20
N MET A 345 -26.90 6.56 14.99
CA MET A 345 -26.72 5.15 15.39
C MET A 345 -27.91 4.63 16.21
N ALA A 346 -28.54 5.49 17.01
CA ALA A 346 -29.80 5.20 17.69
C ALA A 346 -31.03 5.19 16.76
N GLY A 347 -30.83 5.19 15.44
CA GLY A 347 -31.90 5.14 14.44
C GLY A 347 -32.57 6.49 14.19
N GLY A 348 -31.94 7.59 14.62
CA GLY A 348 -32.44 8.95 14.46
C GLY A 348 -33.47 9.39 15.50
N PRO A 349 -33.84 10.69 15.52
CA PRO A 349 -34.88 11.23 16.39
C PRO A 349 -36.28 10.73 15.97
N THR A 350 -37.19 10.52 16.91
CA THR A 350 -38.60 10.20 16.60
C THR A 350 -39.39 11.44 16.14
N ASP A 351 -40.59 11.24 15.59
CA ASP A 351 -41.48 12.32 15.12
C ASP A 351 -41.93 13.32 16.19
N VAL A 352 -41.72 12.97 17.47
CA VAL A 352 -42.05 13.76 18.64
C VAL A 352 -40.80 14.21 19.38
N ALA A 353 -39.60 14.04 18.82
CA ALA A 353 -38.35 14.48 19.42
C ALA A 353 -38.15 16.00 19.33
N ASN A 354 -37.51 16.58 20.35
CA ASN A 354 -37.13 17.99 20.36
C ASN A 354 -35.60 18.17 20.43
N LEU A 355 -34.95 18.05 19.27
CA LEU A 355 -33.49 18.24 19.14
C LEU A 355 -33.01 19.63 19.61
N LYS A 356 -33.83 20.69 19.48
CA LYS A 356 -33.47 22.05 19.93
C LYS A 356 -33.29 22.15 21.44
N LYS A 357 -33.91 21.23 22.20
CA LYS A 357 -33.82 21.15 23.66
C LYS A 357 -33.01 19.94 24.14
N ALA A 358 -32.39 19.20 23.21
CA ALA A 358 -31.52 18.10 23.58
C ALA A 358 -30.35 18.62 24.43
N SER A 359 -29.84 17.75 25.30
CA SER A 359 -28.70 18.08 26.14
C SER A 359 -27.81 16.87 26.33
N ILE A 360 -26.53 17.13 26.48
CA ILE A 360 -25.51 16.14 26.77
C ILE A 360 -25.15 16.29 28.24
N TYR A 361 -25.08 15.17 28.95
CA TYR A 361 -24.62 15.11 30.32
C TYR A 361 -23.22 14.52 30.35
N ARG A 362 -22.24 15.32 30.75
CA ARG A 362 -20.82 14.95 30.83
C ARG A 362 -20.35 15.09 32.27
N LYS A 363 -19.96 13.99 32.91
CA LYS A 363 -19.50 13.98 34.32
C LYS A 363 -20.47 14.69 35.29
N GLY A 364 -21.78 14.64 35.00
CA GLY A 364 -22.84 15.29 35.78
C GLY A 364 -23.18 16.73 35.37
N GLU A 365 -22.41 17.36 34.48
CA GLU A 365 -22.70 18.70 33.97
C GLU A 365 -23.58 18.63 32.72
N ARG A 366 -24.52 19.58 32.61
CA ARG A 366 -25.43 19.68 31.48
C ARG A 366 -24.85 20.62 30.42
N ILE A 367 -24.59 20.08 29.24
CA ILE A 367 -24.13 20.80 28.06
C ILE A 367 -25.29 20.89 27.06
N THR A 368 -25.49 22.06 26.47
CA THR A 368 -26.49 22.25 25.39
C THR A 368 -26.09 21.43 24.17
N TYR A 369 -27.04 20.69 23.60
CA TYR A 369 -26.77 19.89 22.41
C TYR A 369 -26.28 20.75 21.24
N ASN A 370 -25.24 20.26 20.57
CA ASN A 370 -24.76 20.75 19.29
C ASN A 370 -24.46 19.51 18.43
N SER A 371 -24.90 19.50 17.17
CA SER A 371 -24.73 18.37 16.26
C SER A 371 -23.27 17.96 16.10
N ASP A 372 -22.37 18.94 16.09
CA ASP A 372 -20.96 18.76 15.77
C ASP A 372 -20.10 18.59 17.03
N LEU A 373 -20.73 18.57 18.21
CA LEU A 373 -20.01 18.38 19.46
C LEU A 373 -19.49 16.94 19.53
N VAL A 374 -18.17 16.80 19.57
CA VAL A 374 -17.48 15.53 19.77
C VAL A 374 -17.80 15.00 21.17
N ILE A 375 -18.25 13.76 21.20
CA ILE A 375 -18.64 13.06 22.42
C ILE A 375 -17.40 12.51 23.13
N GLU A 376 -17.45 12.52 24.47
CA GLU A 376 -16.43 11.93 25.34
C GLU A 376 -16.90 10.58 25.91
N PRO A 377 -15.96 9.71 26.32
CA PRO A 377 -16.27 8.48 27.04
C PRO A 377 -17.23 8.70 28.23
N GLY A 378 -18.33 7.96 28.29
CA GLY A 378 -19.30 8.02 29.39
C GLY A 378 -20.35 9.13 29.28
N ASP A 379 -20.37 9.91 28.20
CA ASP A 379 -21.38 10.93 27.97
C ASP A 379 -22.78 10.33 27.81
N LYS A 380 -23.79 11.10 28.21
CA LYS A 380 -25.20 10.76 28.05
C LYS A 380 -25.94 11.82 27.23
N ILE A 381 -26.40 11.43 26.04
CA ILE A 381 -27.20 12.26 25.13
C ILE A 381 -28.67 12.07 25.48
N TYR A 382 -29.33 13.14 25.90
CA TYR A 382 -30.75 13.13 26.22
C TYR A 382 -31.55 13.95 25.22
N VAL A 383 -32.48 13.30 24.52
CA VAL A 383 -33.38 13.91 23.54
C VAL A 383 -34.79 14.01 24.13
N PRO A 384 -35.24 15.19 24.57
CA PRO A 384 -36.57 15.33 25.18
C PRO A 384 -37.69 15.28 24.15
N ARG A 385 -38.90 14.97 24.61
CA ARG A 385 -40.13 15.06 23.82
C ARG A 385 -40.56 16.49 23.55
N GLN A 386 -41.06 16.74 22.34
CA GLN A 386 -41.75 17.94 21.94
C GLN A 386 -43.19 17.88 22.48
N MET A 387 -43.50 18.72 23.48
CA MET A 387 -44.81 18.71 24.14
C MET A 387 -45.96 19.29 23.29
N LEU A 388 -45.69 20.15 22.30
CA LEU A 388 -46.74 20.82 21.50
C LEU A 388 -46.26 21.01 20.05
N LYS A 389 -47.00 20.48 19.06
CA LYS A 389 -46.86 20.85 17.64
C LYS A 389 -47.83 21.99 17.38
N PHE A 390 -47.32 23.22 17.55
CA PHE A 390 -48.02 24.52 17.65
C PHE A 390 -49.13 24.84 16.62
N TRP A 391 -49.42 24.02 15.60
CA TRP A 391 -50.53 24.25 14.66
C TRP A 391 -51.58 23.13 14.60
N GLN A 392 -51.19 21.86 14.76
CA GLN A 392 -52.13 20.72 14.68
C GLN A 392 -52.94 20.56 15.97
N ASP A 393 -52.32 20.85 17.12
CA ASP A 393 -52.98 20.80 18.43
C ASP A 393 -54.03 21.91 18.57
N TYR A 394 -53.82 23.09 17.96
CA TYR A 394 -54.82 24.16 17.95
C TYR A 394 -56.03 23.87 17.05
N LEU A 395 -55.85 23.15 15.94
CA LEU A 395 -56.97 22.73 15.09
C LEU A 395 -57.86 21.72 15.81
N THR A 396 -57.27 20.77 16.54
CA THR A 396 -58.03 19.79 17.33
C THR A 396 -58.69 20.43 18.55
N ILE A 397 -57.98 21.28 19.30
CA ILE A 397 -58.57 22.08 20.38
C ILE A 397 -59.68 23.00 19.83
N GLY A 398 -59.43 23.63 18.69
CA GLY A 398 -60.40 24.46 17.97
C GLY A 398 -61.64 23.67 17.56
N GLN A 399 -61.49 22.45 17.04
CA GLN A 399 -62.60 21.54 16.72
C GLN A 399 -63.41 21.14 17.94
N VAL A 400 -62.76 20.89 19.08
CA VAL A 400 -63.46 20.60 20.34
C VAL A 400 -64.24 21.83 20.81
N LEU A 401 -63.64 23.02 20.72
CA LEU A 401 -64.32 24.26 21.06
C LEU A 401 -65.49 24.57 20.11
N THR A 402 -65.34 24.33 18.81
CA THR A 402 -66.44 24.52 17.85
C THR A 402 -67.59 23.53 18.05
N THR A 403 -67.29 22.28 18.40
CA THR A 403 -68.33 21.30 18.76
C THR A 403 -69.05 21.69 20.05
N ILE A 404 -68.33 22.13 21.08
CA ILE A 404 -68.93 22.63 22.32
C ILE A 404 -69.82 23.86 22.04
N THR A 405 -69.35 24.82 21.23
CA THR A 405 -70.16 26.02 20.90
C THR A 405 -71.37 25.68 20.06
N LEU A 406 -71.26 24.77 19.08
CA LEU A 406 -72.40 24.26 18.31
C LEU A 406 -73.41 23.53 19.20
N SER A 407 -72.96 22.68 20.14
CA SER A 407 -73.82 22.03 21.13
C SER A 407 -74.52 23.05 22.03
N TRP A 408 -73.83 24.12 22.44
CA TRP A 408 -74.44 25.18 23.25
C TRP A 408 -75.45 26.02 22.46
N LEU A 409 -75.13 26.38 21.21
CA LEU A 409 -76.04 27.11 20.32
C LEU A 409 -77.29 26.29 19.98
N THR A 410 -77.12 25.01 19.67
CA THR A 410 -78.25 24.09 19.43
C THR A 410 -79.10 23.93 20.70
N TYR A 411 -78.49 23.81 21.87
CA TYR A 411 -79.21 23.77 23.14
C TYR A 411 -80.07 25.03 23.38
N ILE A 412 -79.54 26.22 23.07
CA ILE A 412 -80.29 27.49 23.18
C ILE A 412 -81.42 27.55 22.16
N ALA A 413 -81.18 27.13 20.92
CA ALA A 413 -82.17 27.15 19.84
C ALA A 413 -83.37 26.24 20.12
N VAL A 414 -83.17 25.09 20.77
CA VAL A 414 -84.26 24.17 21.17
C VAL A 414 -85.10 24.71 22.34
N ARG A 415 -84.59 25.67 23.10
CA ARG A 415 -85.25 26.24 24.29
C ARG A 415 -86.06 27.51 24.03
N ARG A 416 -85.98 28.07 22.81
CA ARG A 416 -86.87 29.13 22.31
C ARG A 416 -87.98 28.49 21.50
#